data_AF-A0A7S2JA19-F1
#
_entry.id   AF-A0A7S2JA19-F1
#
_cell.length_a   1.000
_cell.length_b   1.000
_cell.length_c   1.000
_cell.angle_alpha   90.00
_cell.angle_beta   90.00
_cell.angle_gamma   90.00
#
_symmetry.space_group_name_H-M   'P 1'
#
loop_
_entity.id
_entity.type
_entity.pdbx_description
1 polymer ?
#
loop_
_entity_poly.entity_id
_entity_poly.type
_entity_poly.pdbx_seq_one_letter_code
_entity_poly.pdbx_strand_id
1 'polypeptide(L)'
;LCLVIANHIVACAWFSIGTIGEDNGTSWIIVYHMDRRTIMYQYFTSLHWSLTQFTPASMEVFPQTASERIFSVIILLFAMIAFSSFVSMLTASMAELKKISSDESRQFWLLRRYLRDWGVRRDVSMRIQRYLEYAYQRQRQKVQEKEVALLSLLSEPLREDLKFE
;
A
#
# COMPACT_ATOMS: atom_id res chain seq x y z
N LEU A 1 -7.84 -4.17 -5.35
CA LEU A 1 -8.54 -5.24 -6.10
C LEU A 1 -8.37 -6.60 -5.42
N CYS A 2 -7.15 -7.09 -5.19
CA CYS A 2 -6.91 -8.42 -4.58
C CYS A 2 -7.56 -8.60 -3.19
N LEU A 3 -7.48 -7.58 -2.32
CA LEU A 3 -8.09 -7.64 -0.97
C LEU A 3 -9.62 -7.76 -0.99
N VAL A 4 -10.29 -7.12 -1.96
CA VAL A 4 -11.75 -7.17 -2.11
C VAL A 4 -12.19 -8.55 -2.56
N ILE A 5 -11.48 -9.12 -3.54
CA ILE A 5 -11.74 -10.48 -4.05
C ILE A 5 -11.48 -11.51 -2.95
N ALA A 6 -10.38 -11.38 -2.20
CA ALA A 6 -10.07 -12.26 -1.08
C ALA A 6 -11.17 -12.22 -0.01
N ASN A 7 -11.64 -11.03 0.39
CA ASN A 7 -12.73 -10.90 1.34
C ASN A 7 -14.05 -11.48 0.83
N HIS A 8 -14.35 -11.35 -0.46
CA HIS A 8 -15.52 -11.99 -1.05
C HIS A 8 -15.44 -13.53 -0.95
N ILE A 9 -14.29 -14.12 -1.27
CA ILE A 9 -14.08 -15.57 -1.17
C ILE A 9 -14.21 -16.04 0.28
N VAL A 10 -13.58 -15.34 1.23
CA VAL A 10 -13.63 -15.66 2.66
C VAL A 10 -15.06 -15.52 3.20
N ALA A 11 -15.80 -14.48 2.80
CA ALA A 11 -17.20 -14.31 3.17
C ALA A 11 -18.10 -15.44 2.65
N CYS A 12 -17.94 -15.84 1.39
CA CYS A 12 -18.68 -16.95 0.82
C CYS A 12 -18.32 -18.29 1.50
N ALA A 13 -17.04 -18.50 1.82
CA ALA A 13 -16.60 -19.68 2.57
C ALA A 13 -17.17 -19.70 3.99
N TRP A 14 -17.17 -18.56 4.70
CA TRP A 14 -17.78 -18.41 6.02
C TRP A 14 -19.27 -18.76 6.02
N PHE A 15 -20.00 -18.25 5.03
CA PHE A 15 -21.42 -18.58 4.85
C PHE A 15 -21.62 -20.07 4.55
N SER A 16 -20.84 -20.64 3.64
CA SER A 16 -20.89 -22.07 3.30
C SER A 16 -20.65 -22.98 4.51
N ILE A 17 -19.64 -22.67 5.33
CA ILE A 17 -19.36 -23.42 6.57
C ILE A 17 -20.54 -23.32 7.55
N GLY A 18 -21.18 -22.15 7.66
CA GLY A 18 -22.37 -21.96 8.47
C GLY A 18 -23.56 -22.80 8.00
N THR A 19 -23.74 -22.95 6.69
CA THR A 19 -24.81 -23.80 6.13
C THR A 19 -24.56 -25.29 6.34
N ILE A 20 -23.30 -25.75 6.30
CA ILE A 20 -22.98 -27.16 6.60
C ILE A 20 -23.17 -27.47 8.09
N GLY A 21 -22.89 -26.50 8.97
CA GLY A 21 -23.11 -26.63 10.40
C GLY A 21 -24.59 -26.62 10.83
N GLU A 22 -25.51 -26.28 9.93
CA GLU A 22 -26.96 -26.25 10.16
C GLU A 22 -27.50 -27.64 10.49
N ASP A 23 -26.95 -28.69 9.89
CA ASP A 23 -27.33 -30.09 10.13
C ASP A 23 -27.11 -30.54 11.58
N ASN A 24 -26.18 -29.89 12.30
CA ASN A 24 -25.90 -30.14 13.72
C ASN A 24 -26.68 -29.19 14.65
N GLY A 25 -27.59 -28.36 14.11
CA GLY A 25 -28.46 -27.46 14.87
C GLY A 25 -27.75 -26.32 15.61
N THR A 26 -26.47 -26.07 15.35
CA THR A 26 -25.62 -25.19 16.18
C THR A 26 -24.66 -24.31 15.37
N SER A 27 -25.10 -23.75 14.23
CA SER A 27 -24.29 -22.81 13.42
C SER A 27 -24.56 -21.34 13.75
N TRP A 28 -23.66 -20.45 13.34
CA TRP A 28 -23.88 -19.00 13.43
C TRP A 28 -25.15 -18.56 12.67
N ILE A 29 -25.50 -19.24 11.57
CA ILE A 29 -26.70 -18.91 10.80
C ILE A 29 -27.95 -19.11 11.66
N ILE A 30 -28.04 -20.24 12.36
CA ILE A 30 -29.19 -20.57 13.23
C ILE A 30 -29.21 -19.69 14.48
N VAL A 31 -28.07 -19.54 15.16
CA VAL A 31 -27.97 -18.78 16.42
C VAL A 31 -28.33 -17.31 16.24
N TYR A 32 -27.94 -16.69 15.12
CA TYR A 32 -28.25 -15.29 14.82
C TYR A 32 -29.51 -15.12 13.96
N HIS A 33 -30.31 -16.18 13.77
CA HIS A 33 -31.54 -16.19 12.95
C HIS A 33 -31.36 -15.60 11.55
N MET A 34 -30.21 -15.89 10.93
CA MET A 34 -29.83 -15.40 9.61
C MET A 34 -30.61 -16.11 8.51
N ASP A 35 -31.08 -17.33 8.76
CA ASP A 35 -32.02 -18.10 7.92
C ASP A 35 -33.29 -17.31 7.59
N ARG A 36 -33.73 -16.44 8.50
CA ARG A 36 -34.93 -15.59 8.34
C ARG A 36 -34.65 -14.23 7.69
N ARG A 37 -33.39 -13.93 7.37
CA ARG A 37 -32.96 -12.66 6.78
C ARG A 37 -32.84 -12.78 5.26
N THR A 38 -32.81 -11.64 4.58
CA THR A 38 -32.61 -11.62 3.13
C THR A 38 -31.19 -12.06 2.76
N ILE A 39 -31.03 -12.63 1.56
CA ILE A 39 -29.71 -13.03 1.02
C ILE A 39 -28.72 -11.85 1.04
N MET A 40 -29.21 -10.65 0.72
CA MET A 40 -28.39 -9.44 0.78
C MET A 40 -27.86 -9.18 2.19
N TYR A 41 -28.70 -9.28 3.22
CA TYR A 41 -28.30 -9.11 4.61
C TYR A 41 -27.29 -10.18 5.05
N GLN A 42 -27.55 -11.45 4.71
CA GLN A 42 -26.64 -12.57 4.98
C GLN A 42 -25.26 -12.37 4.34
N TYR A 43 -25.25 -11.92 3.08
CA TYR A 43 -24.03 -11.63 2.34
C TYR A 43 -23.22 -10.51 2.99
N PHE A 44 -23.85 -9.35 3.26
CA PHE A 44 -23.16 -8.23 3.86
C PHE A 44 -22.70 -8.52 5.30
N THR A 45 -23.43 -9.35 6.05
CA THR A 45 -22.99 -9.82 7.37
C THR A 45 -21.75 -10.71 7.26
N SER A 46 -21.75 -11.66 6.33
CA SER A 46 -20.58 -12.52 6.05
C SER A 46 -19.38 -11.72 5.55
N LEU A 47 -19.62 -10.71 4.71
CA LEU A 47 -18.60 -9.81 4.21
C LEU A 47 -18.03 -8.91 5.31
N HIS A 48 -18.89 -8.38 6.19
CA HIS A 48 -18.47 -7.62 7.35
C HIS A 48 -17.61 -8.48 8.28
N TRP A 49 -18.03 -9.71 8.57
CA TRP A 49 -17.26 -10.67 9.35
C TRP A 49 -15.88 -10.95 8.73
N SER A 50 -15.81 -11.12 7.40
CA SER A 50 -14.53 -11.30 6.71
C SER A 50 -13.64 -10.07 6.88
N LEU A 51 -14.18 -8.87 6.66
CA LEU A 51 -13.44 -7.62 6.78
C LEU A 51 -12.91 -7.39 8.20
N THR A 52 -13.66 -7.79 9.23
CA THR A 52 -13.19 -7.67 10.62
C THR A 52 -12.00 -8.57 10.94
N GLN A 53 -11.75 -9.63 10.15
CA GLN A 53 -10.54 -10.44 10.30
C GLN A 53 -9.31 -9.72 9.74
N PHE A 54 -9.46 -8.98 8.64
CA PHE A 54 -8.37 -8.23 7.97
C PHE A 54 -8.09 -6.86 8.60
N THR A 55 -9.11 -6.27 9.19
CA THR A 55 -9.06 -4.97 9.86
C THR A 55 -9.72 -5.15 11.22
N PRO A 56 -8.94 -5.20 12.32
CA PRO A 56 -9.49 -5.41 13.66
C PRO A 56 -10.65 -4.46 13.91
N ALA A 57 -11.86 -5.02 13.97
CA ALA A 57 -13.11 -4.29 14.13
C ALA A 57 -14.06 -5.15 14.96
N SER A 58 -15.05 -4.50 15.59
CA SER A 58 -16.07 -5.21 16.34
C SER A 58 -16.97 -5.99 15.39
N MET A 59 -17.25 -7.24 15.74
CA MET A 59 -18.21 -8.08 15.03
C MET A 59 -19.20 -8.68 16.03
N GLU A 60 -20.47 -8.71 15.66
CA GLU A 60 -21.56 -9.27 16.48
C GLU A 60 -21.73 -10.79 16.29
N VAL A 61 -21.24 -11.32 15.16
CA VAL A 61 -21.30 -12.75 14.83
C VAL A 61 -20.01 -13.44 15.27
N PHE A 62 -20.18 -14.50 16.06
CA PHE A 62 -19.10 -15.36 16.54
C PHE A 62 -19.30 -16.82 16.07
N PRO A 63 -18.22 -17.58 15.84
CA PRO A 63 -18.30 -19.01 15.54
C PRO A 63 -18.91 -19.80 16.71
N GLN A 64 -19.90 -20.63 16.37
CA GLN A 64 -20.69 -21.50 17.24
C GLN A 64 -20.23 -22.96 17.17
N THR A 65 -19.61 -23.38 16.07
CA THR A 65 -19.06 -24.74 15.90
C THR A 65 -17.53 -24.79 15.91
N ALA A 66 -16.97 -25.98 16.13
CA ALA A 66 -15.53 -26.20 16.04
C ALA A 66 -14.98 -25.94 14.63
N SER A 67 -15.71 -26.30 13.57
CA SER A 67 -15.30 -26.03 12.18
C SER A 67 -15.27 -24.54 11.88
N GLU A 68 -16.29 -23.79 12.30
CA GLU A 68 -16.33 -22.33 12.19
C GLU A 68 -15.16 -21.69 12.98
N ARG A 69 -14.87 -22.20 14.18
CA ARG A 69 -13.75 -21.70 15.01
C ARG A 69 -12.40 -21.96 14.37
N ILE A 70 -12.15 -23.17 13.87
CA ILE A 70 -10.90 -23.54 13.19
C ILE A 70 -10.71 -22.66 11.95
N PHE A 71 -11.75 -22.49 11.14
CA PHE A 71 -11.71 -21.62 9.97
C PHE A 71 -11.40 -20.16 10.37
N SER A 72 -12.07 -19.64 11.40
CA SER A 72 -11.82 -18.29 11.92
C SER A 72 -10.36 -18.08 12.30
N VAL A 73 -9.75 -19.04 13.01
CA VAL A 73 -8.34 -18.98 13.42
C VAL A 73 -7.40 -18.99 12.21
N ILE A 74 -7.67 -19.85 11.21
CA ILE A 74 -6.86 -19.92 9.98
C ILE A 74 -6.92 -18.57 9.23
N ILE A 75 -8.11 -18.01 9.05
CA ILE A 75 -8.29 -16.73 8.37
C ILE A 75 -7.63 -15.59 9.16
N LEU A 76 -7.72 -15.58 10.49
CA LEU A 76 -7.05 -14.58 11.33
C LEU A 76 -5.52 -14.59 11.15
N LEU A 77 -4.91 -15.77 11.11
CA LEU A 77 -3.46 -15.88 10.88
C LEU A 77 -3.06 -15.36 9.50
N PHE A 78 -3.80 -15.74 8.46
CA PHE A 78 -3.57 -15.22 7.10
C PHE A 78 -3.78 -13.70 7.03
N ALA A 79 -4.84 -13.21 7.66
CA ALA A 79 -5.19 -11.80 7.70
C ALA A 79 -4.13 -10.95 8.41
N MET A 80 -3.54 -11.44 9.50
CA MET A 80 -2.41 -10.79 10.18
C MET A 80 -1.21 -10.58 9.25
N ILE A 81 -0.84 -11.60 8.46
CA ILE A 81 0.26 -11.53 7.49
C ILE A 81 -0.08 -10.55 6.36
N ALA A 82 -1.29 -10.64 5.83
CA ALA A 82 -1.77 -9.78 4.74
C ALA A 82 -1.83 -8.30 5.17
N PHE A 83 -2.36 -8.02 6.36
CA PHE A 83 -2.44 -6.68 6.92
C PHE A 83 -1.05 -6.09 7.17
N SER A 84 -0.13 -6.86 7.74
CA SER A 84 1.26 -6.42 7.96
C SER A 84 1.96 -6.07 6.66
N SER A 85 1.76 -6.90 5.62
CA SER A 85 2.30 -6.66 4.28
C SER A 85 1.69 -5.40 3.64
N PHE A 86 0.39 -5.20 3.80
CA PHE A 86 -0.31 -4.01 3.30
C PHE A 86 0.23 -2.72 3.96
N VAL A 87 0.38 -2.70 5.28
CA VAL A 87 0.94 -1.57 6.02
C VAL A 87 2.39 -1.30 5.61
N SER A 88 3.20 -2.36 5.43
CA SER A 88 4.59 -2.23 4.96
C SER A 88 4.67 -1.59 3.58
N MET A 89 3.86 -2.06 2.63
CA MET A 89 3.79 -1.50 1.28
C MET A 89 3.36 -0.02 1.31
N LEU A 90 2.33 0.31 2.10
CA LEU A 90 1.88 1.69 2.26
C LEU A 90 2.99 2.58 2.83
N THR A 91 3.69 2.09 3.85
CA THR A 91 4.80 2.80 4.50
C THR A 91 5.96 3.03 3.53
N ALA A 92 6.31 2.01 2.74
CA ALA A 92 7.36 2.10 1.72
C ALA A 92 6.99 3.13 0.63
N SER A 93 5.75 3.12 0.13
CA SER A 93 5.27 4.11 -0.83
C SER A 93 5.28 5.53 -0.27
N MET A 94 4.87 5.71 1.00
CA MET A 94 4.96 7.02 1.67
C MET A 94 6.41 7.48 1.83
N ALA A 95 7.33 6.57 2.16
CA ALA A 95 8.75 6.86 2.26
C ALA A 95 9.35 7.25 0.90
N GLU A 96 8.95 6.59 -0.19
CA GLU A 96 9.36 6.92 -1.54
C GLU A 96 8.87 8.32 -1.96
N LEU A 97 7.59 8.62 -1.74
CA LEU A 97 7.03 9.95 -1.97
C LEU A 97 7.77 11.03 -1.17
N LYS A 98 8.11 10.74 0.09
CA LYS A 98 8.88 11.67 0.93
C LYS A 98 10.32 11.84 0.44
N LYS A 99 10.97 10.77 -0.04
CA LYS A 99 12.33 10.80 -0.60
C LYS A 99 12.42 11.74 -1.79
N ILE A 100 11.43 11.70 -2.70
CA ILE A 100 11.36 12.59 -3.88
C ILE A 100 11.41 14.09 -3.49
N SER A 101 10.83 14.47 -2.34
CA SER A 101 10.84 15.86 -1.85
C SER A 101 12.05 16.19 -0.94
N SER A 102 12.55 15.20 -0.22
CA SER A 102 13.56 15.38 0.83
C SER A 102 14.96 15.66 0.28
N ASP A 103 15.37 14.98 -0.80
CA ASP A 103 16.74 15.09 -1.30
C ASP A 103 17.05 16.50 -1.82
N GLU A 104 16.11 17.11 -2.55
CA GLU A 104 16.19 18.51 -2.99
C GLU A 104 16.35 19.46 -1.80
N SER A 105 15.42 19.38 -0.85
CA SER A 105 15.39 20.25 0.33
C SER A 105 16.70 20.16 1.14
N ARG A 106 17.25 18.95 1.26
CA ARG A 106 18.52 18.67 1.94
C ARG A 106 19.70 19.29 1.21
N GLN A 107 19.80 19.15 -0.11
CA GLN A 107 20.89 19.73 -0.90
C GLN A 107 20.88 21.26 -0.84
N PHE A 108 19.72 21.89 -0.98
CA PHE A 108 19.59 23.34 -0.85
C PHE A 108 19.87 23.83 0.58
N TRP A 109 19.54 23.04 1.61
CA TRP A 109 19.94 23.33 2.98
C TRP A 109 21.46 23.29 3.17
N LEU A 110 22.15 22.28 2.62
CA LEU A 110 23.62 22.18 2.64
C LEU A 110 24.28 23.34 1.91
N LEU A 111 23.77 23.72 0.72
CA LEU A 111 24.24 24.87 -0.04
C LEU A 111 24.14 26.16 0.79
N ARG A 112 22.98 26.43 1.40
CA ARG A 112 22.79 27.62 2.24
C ARG A 112 23.78 27.67 3.40
N ARG A 113 24.02 26.52 4.04
CA ARG A 113 25.01 26.39 5.12
C ARG A 113 26.43 26.64 4.61
N TYR A 114 26.82 26.02 3.50
CA TYR A 114 28.14 26.20 2.89
C TYR A 114 28.44 27.67 2.58
N LEU A 115 27.50 28.37 1.93
CA LEU A 115 27.67 29.78 1.58
C LEU A 115 27.82 30.67 2.82
N ARG A 116 27.10 30.34 3.91
CA ARG A 116 27.22 31.05 5.18
C ARG A 116 28.56 30.79 5.86
N ASP A 117 29.00 29.53 5.92
CA ASP A 117 30.22 29.12 6.61
C ASP A 117 31.47 29.73 5.93
N TRP A 118 31.42 29.97 4.61
CA TRP A 118 32.47 30.66 3.84
C TRP A 118 32.30 32.19 3.78
N GLY A 119 31.33 32.77 4.49
CA GLY A 119 31.16 34.23 4.55
C GLY A 119 30.76 34.87 3.22
N VAL A 120 30.10 34.14 2.33
CA VAL A 120 29.67 34.67 1.03
C VAL A 120 28.65 35.78 1.23
N ARG A 121 28.86 36.92 0.58
CA ARG A 121 27.95 38.07 0.65
C ARG A 121 26.51 37.68 0.29
N ARG A 122 25.52 38.29 0.95
CA ARG A 122 24.09 37.94 0.80
C ARG A 122 23.58 38.09 -0.64
N ASP A 123 24.02 39.12 -1.35
CA ASP A 123 23.65 39.38 -2.74
C ASP A 123 24.13 38.25 -3.67
N VAL A 124 25.38 37.80 -3.51
CA VAL A 124 25.93 36.68 -4.29
C VAL A 124 25.24 35.37 -3.91
N SER A 125 25.02 35.14 -2.61
CA SER A 125 24.35 33.93 -2.12
C SER A 125 22.93 33.77 -2.67
N MET A 126 22.15 34.86 -2.73
CA MET A 126 20.81 34.83 -3.31
C MET A 126 20.83 34.54 -4.81
N ARG A 127 21.79 35.12 -5.56
CA ARG A 127 21.95 34.86 -6.99
C ARG A 127 22.30 33.39 -7.26
N ILE A 128 23.21 32.82 -6.47
CA ILE A 128 23.59 31.40 -6.56
C ILE A 128 22.39 30.50 -6.30
N GLN A 129 21.64 30.74 -5.22
CA GLN A 129 20.49 29.93 -4.85
C GLN A 129 19.41 29.94 -5.94
N ARG A 130 19.01 31.12 -6.43
CA ARG A 130 18.01 31.24 -7.50
C ARG A 130 18.43 30.54 -8.79
N TYR A 131 19.70 30.70 -9.18
CA TYR A 131 20.22 30.02 -10.36
C TYR A 131 20.19 28.50 -10.21
N LEU A 132 20.62 27.99 -9.04
CA LEU A 132 20.63 26.56 -8.78
C LEU A 132 19.21 25.99 -8.63
N GLU A 133 18.25 26.71 -8.05
CA GLU A 133 16.84 26.32 -8.04
C GLU A 133 16.29 26.15 -9.45
N TYR A 134 16.53 27.14 -10.33
CA TYR A 134 16.14 27.07 -11.73
C TYR A 134 16.82 25.92 -12.48
N ALA A 135 18.14 25.78 -12.33
CA ALA A 135 18.91 24.72 -12.99
C ALA A 135 18.47 23.32 -12.51
N TYR A 136 18.21 23.16 -11.21
CA TYR A 136 17.76 21.90 -10.62
C TYR A 136 16.35 21.52 -11.09
N GLN A 137 15.41 22.46 -11.14
CA GLN A 137 14.07 22.22 -11.68
C GLN A 137 14.11 21.81 -13.16
N ARG A 138 14.94 22.48 -13.97
CA ARG A 138 15.13 22.13 -15.39
C ARG A 138 15.76 20.74 -15.55
N GLN A 139 16.66 20.35 -14.65
CA GLN A 139 17.26 19.02 -14.65
C GLN A 139 16.26 17.93 -14.23
N ARG A 140 15.37 18.18 -13.27
CA ARG A 140 14.29 17.24 -12.88
C ARG A 140 13.25 16.99 -13.97
N GLN A 141 13.07 17.90 -14.92
CA GLN A 141 12.16 17.69 -16.07
C GLN A 141 12.70 16.67 -17.07
N LYS A 142 14.00 16.36 -17.05
CA LYS A 142 14.62 15.37 -17.91
C LYS A 142 15.07 14.17 -17.07
N VAL A 143 14.73 12.96 -17.51
CA VAL A 143 15.29 11.74 -16.90
C VAL A 143 16.80 11.76 -17.16
N GLN A 144 17.62 11.59 -16.10
CA GLN A 144 19.06 11.60 -16.27
C GLN A 144 19.50 10.26 -16.89
N GLU A 145 20.42 10.30 -17.86
CA GLU A 145 20.91 9.10 -18.56
C GLU A 145 21.37 8.01 -17.59
N LYS A 146 22.09 8.40 -16.53
CA LYS A 146 22.58 7.51 -15.46
C LYS A 146 21.47 6.81 -14.65
N GLU A 147 20.25 7.33 -14.65
CA GLU A 147 19.09 6.74 -13.97
C GLU A 147 18.42 5.66 -14.85
N VAL A 148 18.72 5.64 -16.15
CA VAL A 148 18.15 4.70 -17.11
C VAL A 148 19.12 3.55 -17.34
N ALA A 149 19.06 2.52 -16.49
CA ALA A 149 19.89 1.32 -16.61
C ALA A 149 19.74 0.61 -17.98
N LEU A 150 18.59 0.76 -18.66
CA LEU A 150 18.39 0.21 -20.00
C LEU A 150 19.34 0.83 -21.04
N LEU A 151 19.83 2.05 -20.83
CA LEU A 151 20.76 2.70 -21.75
C LEU A 151 22.12 2.02 -21.82
N SER A 152 22.50 1.22 -20.82
CA SER A 152 23.72 0.40 -20.88
C SER A 152 23.56 -0.87 -21.70
N LEU A 153 22.34 -1.23 -22.11
CA LEU A 153 22.06 -2.41 -22.94
C LEU A 153 22.01 -2.08 -24.44
N LEU A 154 22.03 -0.79 -24.81
CA LEU A 154 22.07 -0.38 -26.21
C LEU A 154 23.40 -0.78 -26.87
N SER A 155 23.32 -1.23 -28.12
CA SER A 155 24.50 -1.40 -28.98
C SER A 155 25.15 -0.04 -29.24
N GLU A 156 26.46 -0.02 -29.49
CA GLU A 156 27.18 1.24 -29.78
C GLU A 156 26.54 2.07 -30.91
N PRO A 157 26.10 1.49 -32.05
CA PRO A 157 25.48 2.28 -33.12
C PRO A 157 24.23 3.03 -32.65
N LEU A 158 23.34 2.35 -31.92
CA LEU A 158 22.09 2.97 -31.44
C LEU A 158 22.32 3.98 -30.31
N ARG A 159 23.40 3.83 -29.53
CA ARG A 159 23.78 4.80 -28.50
C ARG A 159 24.37 6.06 -29.13
N GLU A 160 25.10 5.95 -30.23
CA GLU A 160 25.57 7.10 -30.99
C GLU A 160 24.40 7.84 -31.63
N ASP A 161 23.48 7.13 -32.31
CA ASP A 161 22.27 7.73 -32.89
C ASP A 161 21.46 8.53 -31.85
N LEU A 162 21.27 7.98 -30.64
CA LEU A 162 20.57 8.64 -29.54
C LEU A 162 21.24 9.94 -29.05
N LYS A 163 22.57 10.08 -29.20
CA LYS A 163 23.28 11.31 -28.80
C LYS A 163 23.12 12.45 -29.81
N PHE A 164 22.74 12.13 -31.05
CA PHE A 164 22.61 13.10 -32.15
C PHE A 164 21.19 13.65 -32.32
N GLU A 165 20.19 13.10 -31.62
CA GLU A 165 18.81 13.62 -31.54
C GLU A 165 18.59 14.56 -30.33
#